data_AF-A0A0F2RZZ8-F1
#
_entry.id   AF-A0A0F2RZZ8-F1
#
_cell.length_a   1.000
_cell.length_b   1.000
_cell.length_c   1.000
_cell.angle_alpha   90.00
_cell.angle_beta   90.00
_cell.angle_gamma   90.00
#
_symmetry.space_group_name_H-M   'P 1'
#
loop_
_entity.id
_entity.type
_entity.pdbx_description
1 polymer ?
#
loop_
_entity_poly.entity_id
_entity_poly.type
_entity_poly.pdbx_seq_one_letter_code
_entity_poly.pdbx_strand_id
1 'polypeptide(L)'
;MALKIKLKPHEKAIINGAVIQNGPRATEFIVKNFAQILREPEVMQQEDATTPAKRTYFAAQLMLLDPDNAEAYKARFQSLLDDLAQALTNKEMLGKLTAAAGAVAQDNYYQALRQIRDVIDYEQVLLEHPPVDADRTPPPGEAD
;
A
#
# COMPACT_ATOMS: atom_id res chain seq x y z
N MET A 1 17.65 0.47 20.17
CA MET A 1 18.08 -0.55 19.18
C MET A 1 18.43 0.19 17.90
N ALA A 2 19.54 -0.12 17.24
CA ALA A 2 19.91 0.53 15.97
C ALA A 2 19.35 -0.27 14.80
N LEU A 3 18.78 0.42 13.80
CA LEU A 3 18.29 -0.21 12.57
C LEU A 3 19.41 -0.14 11.52
N LYS A 4 19.79 -1.31 10.98
CA LYS A 4 20.77 -1.42 9.91
C LYS A 4 20.05 -1.70 8.60
N ILE A 5 20.29 -0.85 7.60
CA ILE A 5 19.76 -1.00 6.24
C ILE A 5 20.90 -0.99 5.23
N LYS A 6 20.75 -1.77 4.16
CA LYS A 6 21.68 -1.81 3.03
C LYS A 6 20.97 -1.23 1.81
N LEU A 7 21.54 -0.18 1.23
CA LEU A 7 21.03 0.47 0.02
C LEU A 7 21.85 0.04 -1.18
N LYS A 8 21.18 -0.35 -2.27
CA LYS A 8 21.78 -0.61 -3.58
C LYS A 8 22.26 0.71 -4.21
N PRO A 9 23.11 0.68 -5.25
CA PRO A 9 23.48 1.89 -5.98
C PRO A 9 22.23 2.66 -6.43
N HIS A 10 22.22 3.97 -6.19
CA HIS A 10 21.13 4.88 -6.54
C HIS A 10 19.78 4.65 -5.86
N GLU A 11 19.64 3.64 -5.00
CA GLU A 11 18.40 3.37 -4.25
C GLU A 11 18.10 4.49 -3.25
N LYS A 12 16.81 4.85 -3.16
CA LYS A 12 16.31 5.84 -2.21
C LYS A 12 15.69 5.20 -0.98
N ALA A 13 15.73 5.93 0.13
CA ALA A 13 14.98 5.63 1.34
C ALA A 13 14.43 6.93 1.93
N ILE A 14 13.26 6.85 2.56
CA ILE A 14 12.64 7.97 3.28
C ILE A 14 12.77 7.70 4.76
N ILE A 15 13.27 8.66 5.53
CA ILE A 15 13.45 8.59 6.98
C ILE A 15 12.79 9.81 7.63
N ASN A 16 11.68 9.62 8.34
CA ASN A 16 10.91 10.72 8.96
C ASN A 16 10.69 11.90 7.98
N GLY A 17 10.31 11.61 6.73
CA GLY A 17 10.12 12.61 5.68
C GLY A 17 11.40 13.07 4.94
N ALA A 18 12.59 12.77 5.44
CA ALA A 18 13.85 13.07 4.72
C ALA A 18 14.17 11.99 3.68
N VAL A 19 14.50 12.41 2.45
CA VAL A 19 14.89 11.49 1.37
C VAL A 19 16.42 11.31 1.37
N ILE A 20 16.87 10.06 1.46
CA ILE A 20 18.28 9.67 1.35
C ILE A 20 18.44 8.88 0.06
N GLN A 21 19.40 9.25 -0.79
CA GLN A 21 19.77 8.49 -1.97
C GLN A 21 21.20 7.98 -1.83
N ASN A 22 21.40 6.70 -2.10
CA ASN A 22 22.73 6.13 -2.12
C ASN A 22 23.51 6.53 -3.38
N GLY A 23 24.82 6.64 -3.26
CA GLY A 23 25.73 6.93 -4.37
C GLY A 23 25.90 5.74 -5.33
N PRO A 24 26.96 5.76 -6.16
CA PRO A 24 27.18 4.74 -7.20
C PRO A 24 27.60 3.37 -6.67
N ARG A 25 27.87 3.24 -5.37
CA ARG A 25 28.30 1.98 -4.72
C ARG A 25 27.29 1.58 -3.65
N ALA A 26 27.08 0.29 -3.46
CA ALA A 26 26.25 -0.20 -2.37
C ALA A 26 26.86 0.19 -1.02
N THR A 27 26.04 0.73 -0.13
CA THR A 27 26.49 1.27 1.17
C THR A 27 25.56 0.79 2.29
N GLU A 28 26.12 0.55 3.47
CA GLU A 28 25.33 0.34 4.70
C GLU A 28 25.11 1.66 5.43
N PHE A 29 23.87 1.91 5.83
CA PHE A 29 23.51 3.01 6.72
C PHE A 29 22.99 2.45 8.04
N ILE A 30 23.42 3.06 9.13
CA ILE A 30 23.03 2.67 10.49
C ILE A 30 22.33 3.85 11.14
N VAL A 31 21.05 3.68 11.44
CA VAL A 31 20.27 4.67 12.19
C VAL A 31 20.34 4.30 13.66
N LYS A 32 20.96 5.18 14.46
CA LYS A 32 21.26 4.92 15.88
C LYS A 32 20.09 5.25 16.81
N ASN A 33 19.18 6.12 16.37
CA ASN A 33 17.95 6.48 17.06
C ASN A 33 16.74 5.80 16.40
N PHE A 34 15.56 6.01 16.98
CA PHE A 34 14.32 5.61 16.34
C PHE A 34 14.07 6.46 15.10
N ALA A 35 13.73 5.80 13.99
CA ALA A 35 13.24 6.46 12.80
C ALA A 35 12.31 5.53 12.03
N GLN A 36 11.30 6.12 11.40
CA GLN A 36 10.43 5.43 10.48
C GLN A 36 11.09 5.48 9.10
N ILE A 37 11.38 4.30 8.53
CA ILE A 37 12.10 4.14 7.27
C ILE A 37 11.25 3.39 6.25
N LEU A 38 11.12 3.94 5.05
CA LEU A 38 10.63 3.23 3.86
C LEU A 38 11.73 3.19 2.80
N ARG A 39 11.86 2.05 2.12
CA ARG A 39 12.74 1.93 0.95
C ARG A 39 11.99 2.26 -0.33
N GLU A 40 12.70 2.72 -1.35
CA GLU A 40 12.12 3.10 -2.64
C GLU A 40 11.09 2.10 -3.22
N PRO A 41 11.31 0.78 -3.21
CA PRO A 41 10.30 -0.17 -3.72
C PRO A 41 9.02 -0.25 -2.88
N GLU A 42 9.07 0.23 -1.64
CA GLU A 42 7.95 0.32 -0.70
C GLU A 42 7.30 1.71 -0.74
N VAL A 43 7.95 2.72 -1.33
CA VAL A 43 7.40 4.08 -1.43
C VAL A 43 6.49 4.19 -2.64
N MET A 44 5.26 4.61 -2.40
CA MET A 44 4.29 4.99 -3.42
C MET A 44 4.23 6.51 -3.55
N GLN A 45 4.32 7.04 -4.76
CA GLN A 45 4.09 8.47 -5.00
C GLN A 45 2.59 8.76 -5.09
N GLN A 46 2.22 10.02 -4.84
CA GLN A 46 0.81 10.45 -4.91
C GLN A 46 0.20 10.19 -6.29
N GLU A 47 0.98 10.40 -7.35
CA GLU A 47 0.57 10.18 -8.74
C GLU A 47 0.36 8.70 -9.08
N ASP A 48 1.05 7.78 -8.37
CA ASP A 48 0.90 6.34 -8.56
C ASP A 48 -0.34 5.77 -7.86
N ALA A 49 -0.94 6.52 -6.92
CA ALA A 49 -2.11 6.13 -6.14
C ALA A 49 -3.42 6.21 -6.97
N THR A 50 -3.44 5.49 -8.08
CA THR A 50 -4.47 5.56 -9.13
C THR A 50 -5.67 4.68 -8.86
N THR A 51 -5.48 3.54 -8.19
CA THR A 51 -6.53 2.55 -7.88
C THR A 51 -6.99 2.62 -6.43
N PRO A 52 -8.20 2.13 -6.09
CA PRO A 52 -8.69 2.08 -4.70
C PRO A 52 -7.69 1.47 -3.71
N ALA A 53 -7.12 0.29 -3.96
CA ALA A 53 -6.15 -0.31 -3.04
C ALA A 53 -4.87 0.51 -2.90
N LYS A 54 -4.37 1.10 -3.99
CA LYS A 54 -3.20 1.99 -3.97
C LYS A 54 -3.45 3.28 -3.19
N ARG A 55 -4.64 3.87 -3.30
CA ARG A 55 -5.04 5.05 -2.50
C ARG A 55 -5.07 4.74 -1.01
N THR A 56 -5.61 3.58 -0.65
CA THR A 56 -5.63 3.10 0.75
C THR A 56 -4.20 2.88 1.27
N TYR A 57 -3.31 2.28 0.46
CA TYR A 57 -1.90 2.13 0.79
C TYR A 57 -1.20 3.47 1.01
N PHE A 58 -1.40 4.41 0.09
CA PHE A 58 -0.80 5.74 0.17
C PHE A 58 -1.26 6.49 1.43
N ALA A 59 -2.54 6.39 1.81
CA ALA A 59 -3.02 6.99 3.06
C ALA A 59 -2.32 6.39 4.30
N ALA A 60 -2.13 5.06 4.36
CA ALA A 60 -1.37 4.42 5.43
C ALA A 60 0.12 4.84 5.40
N GLN A 61 0.70 5.04 4.21
CA GLN A 61 2.07 5.52 4.05
C GLN A 61 2.25 6.91 4.65
N LEU A 62 1.28 7.81 4.44
CA LEU A 62 1.32 9.15 5.01
C LEU A 62 1.28 9.14 6.54
N MET A 63 0.54 8.22 7.16
CA MET A 63 0.57 8.07 8.63
C MET A 63 1.96 7.70 9.16
N LEU A 64 2.72 6.92 8.40
CA LEU A 64 4.09 6.54 8.74
C LEU A 64 5.08 7.70 8.49
N LEU A 65 4.94 8.41 7.37
CA LEU A 65 5.92 9.41 6.97
C LEU A 65 5.71 10.79 7.60
N ASP A 66 4.48 11.12 7.99
CA ASP A 66 4.08 12.41 8.55
C ASP A 66 3.25 12.18 9.83
N PRO A 67 3.91 11.77 10.93
CA PRO A 67 3.23 11.39 12.18
C PRO A 67 2.47 12.54 12.83
N ASP A 68 2.88 13.79 12.59
CA ASP A 68 2.22 14.98 13.14
C ASP A 68 0.79 15.17 12.59
N ASN A 69 0.53 14.66 11.38
CA ASN A 69 -0.79 14.70 10.72
C ASN A 69 -1.48 13.32 10.65
N ALA A 70 -0.95 12.32 11.36
CA ALA A 70 -1.43 10.93 11.28
C ALA A 70 -2.94 10.77 11.52
N GLU A 71 -3.53 11.53 12.44
CA GLU A 71 -4.96 11.44 12.77
C GLU A 71 -5.87 11.84 11.58
N ALA A 72 -5.47 12.88 10.84
CA ALA A 72 -6.18 13.30 9.64
C ALA A 72 -6.09 12.22 8.54
N TYR A 73 -4.91 11.59 8.40
CA TYR A 73 -4.72 10.48 7.47
C TYR A 73 -5.50 9.24 7.88
N LYS A 74 -5.64 8.95 9.19
CA LYS A 74 -6.46 7.83 9.72
C LYS A 74 -7.92 7.94 9.30
N ALA A 75 -8.52 9.12 9.43
CA ALA A 75 -9.91 9.34 9.00
C ALA A 75 -10.08 9.07 7.50
N ARG A 76 -9.15 9.58 6.67
CA ARG A 76 -9.17 9.35 5.22
C ARG A 76 -8.96 7.88 4.87
N PHE A 77 -8.02 7.24 5.54
CA PHE A 77 -7.74 5.82 5.35
C PHE A 77 -8.95 4.95 5.67
N GLN A 78 -9.64 5.22 6.77
CA GLN A 78 -10.83 4.46 7.17
C GLN A 78 -11.90 4.54 6.08
N SER A 79 -12.19 5.74 5.57
CA SER A 79 -13.14 5.93 4.46
C SER A 79 -12.73 5.14 3.21
N LEU A 80 -11.46 5.21 2.82
CA LEU A 80 -10.96 4.47 1.64
C LEU A 80 -11.00 2.95 1.84
N LEU A 81 -10.74 2.49 3.06
CA LEU A 81 -10.77 1.08 3.41
C LEU A 81 -12.20 0.54 3.40
N ASP A 82 -13.17 1.31 3.89
CA ASP A 82 -14.59 0.96 3.85
C ASP A 82 -15.11 0.89 2.41
N ASP A 83 -14.76 1.87 1.57
CA ASP A 83 -15.11 1.86 0.13
C ASP A 83 -14.52 0.62 -0.57
N LEU A 84 -13.25 0.31 -0.29
CA LEU A 84 -12.56 -0.84 -0.87
C LEU A 84 -13.16 -2.17 -0.36
N ALA A 85 -13.53 -2.26 0.91
CA ALA A 85 -14.17 -3.44 1.49
C ALA A 85 -15.56 -3.69 0.88
N GLN A 86 -16.31 -2.64 0.53
CA GLN A 86 -17.60 -2.77 -0.15
C GLN A 86 -17.45 -3.26 -1.60
N ALA A 87 -16.35 -2.92 -2.28
CA ALA A 87 -16.10 -3.32 -3.66
C ALA A 87 -15.59 -4.76 -3.81
N LEU A 88 -14.99 -5.34 -2.76
CA LEU A 88 -14.37 -6.67 -2.81
C LEU A 88 -15.32 -7.78 -2.33
N THR A 89 -15.36 -8.89 -3.06
CA THR A 89 -16.10 -10.10 -2.67
C THR A 89 -15.17 -11.22 -2.16
N ASN A 90 -13.87 -11.13 -2.42
CA ASN A 90 -12.90 -12.12 -1.99
C ASN A 90 -12.70 -12.07 -0.47
N LYS A 91 -13.11 -13.14 0.23
CA LYS A 91 -13.04 -13.26 1.69
C LYS A 91 -11.61 -13.13 2.25
N GLU A 92 -10.61 -13.62 1.51
CA GLU A 92 -9.22 -13.51 1.94
C GLU A 92 -8.78 -12.04 1.96
N MET A 93 -9.09 -11.30 0.90
CA MET A 93 -8.76 -9.88 0.80
C MET A 93 -9.52 -9.02 1.82
N LEU A 94 -10.79 -9.34 2.09
CA LEU A 94 -11.53 -8.71 3.19
C LEU A 94 -10.88 -8.96 4.55
N GLY A 95 -10.34 -10.17 4.76
CA GLY A 95 -9.53 -10.50 5.93
C GLY A 95 -8.26 -9.63 6.03
N LYS A 96 -7.57 -9.39 4.91
CA LYS A 96 -6.40 -8.49 4.84
C LYS A 96 -6.77 -7.05 5.19
N LEU A 97 -7.90 -6.54 4.69
CA LEU A 97 -8.39 -5.19 5.04
C LEU A 97 -8.73 -5.06 6.52
N THR A 98 -9.39 -6.07 7.09
CA THR A 98 -9.71 -6.11 8.53
C THR A 98 -8.42 -6.10 9.37
N ALA A 99 -7.42 -6.90 8.97
CA ALA A 99 -6.12 -6.92 9.63
C ALA A 99 -5.36 -5.59 9.47
N ALA A 100 -5.49 -4.91 8.32
CA ALA A 100 -4.91 -3.59 8.10
C ALA A 100 -5.54 -2.53 9.03
N ALA A 101 -6.87 -2.52 9.15
CA ALA A 101 -7.58 -1.64 10.08
C ALA A 101 -7.15 -1.87 11.53
N GLY A 102 -7.04 -3.13 11.95
CA GLY A 102 -6.54 -3.49 13.29
C GLY A 102 -5.10 -3.05 13.54
N ALA A 103 -4.24 -3.13 12.53
CA ALA A 103 -2.85 -2.65 12.62
C ALA A 103 -2.78 -1.12 12.74
N VAL A 104 -3.59 -0.38 11.99
CA VAL A 104 -3.68 1.09 12.09
C VAL A 104 -4.19 1.52 13.47
N ALA A 105 -5.17 0.82 14.03
CA ALA A 105 -5.68 1.09 15.38
C ALA A 105 -4.61 0.90 16.48
N GLN A 106 -3.55 0.14 16.20
CA GLN A 106 -2.40 -0.09 17.09
C GLN A 106 -1.17 0.74 16.71
N ASP A 107 -1.32 1.72 15.81
CA ASP A 107 -0.22 2.52 15.24
C ASP A 107 0.90 1.68 14.56
N ASN A 108 0.58 0.44 14.17
CA ASN A 108 1.50 -0.46 13.46
C ASN A 108 1.36 -0.31 11.95
N TYR A 109 1.76 0.85 11.44
CA TYR A 109 1.57 1.20 10.03
C TYR A 109 2.36 0.30 9.06
N TYR A 110 3.51 -0.24 9.47
CA TYR A 110 4.23 -1.23 8.66
C TYR A 110 3.42 -2.49 8.40
N GLN A 111 2.74 -3.00 9.42
CA GLN A 111 1.88 -4.15 9.26
C GLN A 111 0.69 -3.82 8.37
N ALA A 112 0.09 -2.63 8.53
CA ALA A 112 -0.99 -2.16 7.66
C ALA A 112 -0.56 -2.10 6.19
N LEU A 113 0.58 -1.45 5.89
CA LEU A 113 1.16 -1.36 4.55
C LEU A 113 1.38 -2.75 3.94
N ARG A 114 1.88 -3.71 4.73
CA ARG A 114 2.07 -5.08 4.27
C ARG A 114 0.76 -5.75 3.88
N GLN A 115 -0.29 -5.62 4.68
CA GLN A 115 -1.59 -6.23 4.36
C GLN A 115 -2.21 -5.61 3.09
N ILE A 116 -2.11 -4.29 2.94
CA ILE A 116 -2.70 -3.59 1.78
C ILE A 116 -1.93 -3.90 0.50
N ARG A 117 -0.61 -4.14 0.59
CA ARG A 117 0.18 -4.56 -0.58
C ARG A 117 -0.33 -5.86 -1.18
N ASP A 118 -0.68 -6.85 -0.36
CA ASP A 118 -1.30 -8.10 -0.85
C ASP A 118 -2.62 -7.82 -1.59
N VAL A 119 -3.39 -6.82 -1.13
CA VAL A 119 -4.65 -6.40 -1.78
C VAL A 119 -4.39 -5.66 -3.09
N ILE A 120 -3.33 -4.85 -3.18
CA ILE A 120 -2.91 -4.20 -4.44
C ILE A 120 -2.55 -5.25 -5.48
N ASP A 121 -1.78 -6.27 -5.10
CA ASP A 121 -1.38 -7.34 -6.02
C ASP A 121 -2.61 -8.08 -6.56
N TYR A 122 -3.60 -8.34 -5.71
CA TYR A 122 -4.88 -8.92 -6.11
C TYR A 122 -5.70 -8.00 -7.04
N GLU A 123 -5.82 -6.71 -6.69
CA GLU A 123 -6.53 -5.71 -7.50
C GLU A 123 -5.89 -5.58 -8.89
N GLN A 124 -4.55 -5.63 -8.98
CA GLN A 124 -3.83 -5.60 -10.24
C GLN A 124 -4.19 -6.80 -11.12
N VAL A 125 -4.24 -8.02 -10.56
CA VAL A 125 -4.65 -9.22 -11.31
C VAL A 125 -6.08 -9.08 -11.85
N LEU A 126 -7.01 -8.54 -11.05
CA LEU A 126 -8.39 -8.29 -11.48
C LEU A 126 -8.50 -7.25 -12.60
N LEU A 127 -7.68 -6.20 -12.56
CA LEU A 127 -7.67 -5.15 -13.59
C LEU A 127 -7.04 -5.64 -14.91
N GLU A 128 -6.05 -6.53 -14.83
CA GLU A 128 -5.42 -7.16 -16.00
C GLU A 128 -6.32 -8.24 -16.62
N HIS A 129 -7.09 -8.95 -15.80
CA HIS A 129 -8.02 -9.99 -16.22
C HIS A 129 -9.42 -9.71 -15.64
N PRO A 130 -10.15 -8.73 -16.20
CA PRO A 130 -11.48 -8.41 -15.72
C PRO A 130 -12.35 -9.68 -15.79
N PRO A 131 -13.13 -9.99 -14.73
CA PRO A 131 -14.02 -11.14 -14.75
C PRO A 131 -14.89 -11.04 -15.99
N VAL A 132 -14.84 -12.06 -16.85
CA VAL A 132 -15.70 -12.17 -18.02
C VAL A 132 -17.13 -12.17 -17.49
N ASP A 133 -17.90 -11.13 -17.81
CA ASP A 133 -19.30 -10.98 -17.41
C ASP A 133 -20.05 -12.32 -17.55
N ALA A 134 -20.39 -12.94 -16.43
CA ALA A 134 -21.23 -14.14 -16.41
C ALA A 134 -22.68 -13.85 -16.84
N ASP A 135 -23.01 -12.60 -17.15
CA ASP A 135 -24.35 -12.11 -17.51
C ASP A 135 -24.49 -11.69 -18.98
N ARG A 136 -23.50 -11.99 -19.83
CA ARG A 136 -23.71 -11.94 -21.28
C ARG A 136 -24.51 -13.16 -21.70
N THR A 137 -25.84 -13.09 -21.57
CA THR A 137 -26.72 -13.91 -22.40
C THR A 137 -26.32 -13.64 -23.86
N PRO A 138 -25.87 -14.65 -24.64
CA PRO A 138 -25.56 -14.43 -26.04
C PRO A 138 -26.82 -13.88 -26.74
N PRO A 139 -26.70 -12.91 -27.66
CA PRO A 139 -27.86 -12.41 -28.38
C PRO A 139 -28.56 -13.59 -29.08
N PRO A 140 -29.90 -13.68 -29.02
CA PRO A 140 -30.63 -14.73 -29.72
C PRO A 140 -30.53 -14.43 -31.21
N GLY A 141 -29.61 -15.08 -31.92
CA GLY A 141 -29.38 -14.73 -33.32
C GLY A 141 -28.32 -15.49 -34.11
N GLU A 142 -27.80 -16.63 -33.65
CA GLU A 142 -27.05 -17.54 -34.52
C GLU A 142 -27.73 -18.92 -34.52
N ALA A 143 -28.83 -18.98 -35.24
CA ALA A 143 -29.33 -20.20 -35.84
C ALA A 143 -29.35 -19.96 -37.35
N ASP A 144 -28.29 -20.40 -38.02
CA ASP A 144 -28.28 -20.81 -39.42
C ASP A 144 -27.36 -22.02 -39.56
#